data_AF-A0A946EDG5-F1
#
_entry.id   AF-A0A946EDG5-F1
#
_cell.length_a   1.000
_cell.length_b   1.000
_cell.length_c   1.000
_cell.angle_alpha   90.00
_cell.angle_beta   90.00
_cell.angle_gamma   90.00
#
_symmetry.space_group_name_H-M   'P 1'
#
loop_
_entity.id
_entity.type
_entity.pdbx_description
1 polymer ?
#
loop_
_entity_poly.entity_id
_entity_poly.type
_entity_poly.pdbx_seq_one_letter_code
_entity_poly.pdbx_strand_id
1 'polypeptide(L)'
;MATDKSDTRAWVLLPDIKSDPDRRDPLSAMGEAVSLAMALPGLMAAGSTIVPLPKPNPGHLFGKGKLEELKHLFHDHDIELVIIDGLVSPVQQRNLEKLWKVKLLDRTSLILEIFSDRAATREGVLQVEMAALSYQRTRLVRAWTHLERQRGGLGFVGGPGETQIEADRRAIDLQLVRLRRQ
;
A
#
# COMPACT_ATOMS: atom_id res chain seq x y z
N MET A 1 -0.27 -31.15 -2.52
CA MET A 1 0.90 -30.64 -1.80
C MET A 1 0.68 -29.14 -1.64
N ALA A 2 0.00 -28.75 -0.55
CA ALA A 2 -0.25 -27.34 -0.26
C ALA A 2 1.09 -26.72 0.12
N THR A 3 1.58 -25.78 -0.68
CA THR A 3 2.73 -24.95 -0.31
C THR A 3 2.37 -24.22 0.98
N ASP A 4 3.04 -24.60 2.06
CA ASP A 4 3.11 -23.88 3.32
C ASP A 4 3.62 -22.47 3.01
N LYS A 5 2.68 -21.54 2.82
CA LYS A 5 3.00 -20.13 2.61
C LYS A 5 3.12 -19.55 4.01
N SER A 6 4.35 -19.33 4.47
CA SER A 6 4.59 -18.61 5.71
C SER A 6 3.83 -17.28 5.69
N ASP A 7 3.20 -16.93 6.81
CA ASP A 7 2.51 -15.65 6.96
C ASP A 7 3.45 -14.50 6.62
N THR A 8 2.95 -13.52 5.85
CA THR A 8 3.73 -12.34 5.47
C THR A 8 4.00 -11.49 6.71
N ARG A 9 5.26 -11.24 7.00
CA ARG A 9 5.66 -10.45 8.18
C ARG A 9 5.38 -8.97 7.93
N ALA A 10 4.41 -8.44 8.68
CA ALA A 10 3.94 -7.08 8.55
C ALA A 10 4.35 -6.23 9.77
N TRP A 11 4.70 -4.96 9.51
CA TRP A 11 4.92 -3.96 10.55
C TRP A 11 3.91 -2.82 10.44
N VAL A 12 3.24 -2.49 11.54
CA VAL A 12 2.23 -1.43 11.58
C VAL A 12 2.83 -0.11 12.06
N LEU A 13 2.71 0.94 11.25
CA LEU A 13 3.10 2.29 11.61
C LEU A 13 1.86 3.15 11.85
N LEU A 14 1.87 3.88 12.96
CA LEU A 14 0.90 4.95 13.23
C LEU A 14 1.62 6.29 13.20
N PRO A 15 1.47 7.09 12.13
CA PRO A 15 1.92 8.48 12.12
C PRO A 15 1.07 9.31 13.09
N ASP A 16 1.63 9.69 14.23
CA ASP A 16 0.97 10.50 15.24
C ASP A 16 1.21 12.00 14.94
N ILE A 17 0.37 12.56 14.07
CA ILE A 17 0.50 13.91 13.52
C ILE A 17 0.00 14.95 14.54
N LYS A 18 0.91 15.69 15.17
CA LYS A 18 0.58 16.67 16.22
C LYS A 18 -0.21 17.88 15.72
N SER A 19 -0.12 18.20 14.42
CA SER A 19 -0.89 19.28 13.80
C SER A 19 -2.33 18.90 13.45
N ASP A 20 -2.71 17.63 13.59
CA ASP A 20 -4.05 17.17 13.27
C ASP A 20 -5.01 17.47 14.44
N PRO A 21 -6.06 18.30 14.25
CA PRO A 21 -7.02 18.62 15.30
C PRO A 21 -7.86 17.40 15.72
N ASP A 22 -8.03 16.42 14.84
CA ASP A 22 -8.85 15.21 15.07
C ASP A 22 -7.99 14.03 15.56
N ARG A 23 -6.76 14.31 16.00
CA ARG A 23 -5.80 13.31 16.50
C ARG A 23 -6.36 12.57 17.69
N ARG A 24 -6.46 11.25 17.54
CA ARG A 24 -6.89 10.32 18.60
C ARG A 24 -5.77 10.03 19.59
N ASP A 25 -6.13 9.40 20.71
CA ASP A 25 -5.13 8.83 21.62
C ASP A 25 -4.25 7.81 20.86
N PRO A 26 -2.91 7.97 20.84
CA PRO A 26 -2.04 7.13 20.01
C PRO A 26 -2.06 5.65 20.38
N LEU A 27 -2.24 5.31 21.66
CA LEU A 27 -2.25 3.90 22.09
C LEU A 27 -3.53 3.21 21.63
N SER A 28 -4.67 3.87 21.81
CA SER A 28 -5.96 3.38 21.32
C SER A 28 -5.98 3.27 19.79
N ALA A 29 -5.52 4.30 19.09
CA ALA A 29 -5.43 4.29 17.63
C ALA A 29 -4.50 3.19 17.10
N MET A 30 -3.38 2.92 17.77
CA MET A 30 -2.50 1.81 17.40
C MET A 30 -3.17 0.45 17.58
N GLY A 31 -3.91 0.26 18.67
CA GLY A 31 -4.67 -0.98 18.90
C GLY A 31 -5.68 -1.24 17.78
N GLU A 32 -6.39 -0.21 17.31
CA GLU A 32 -7.28 -0.31 16.16
C GLU A 32 -6.52 -0.61 14.86
N ALA A 33 -5.41 0.08 14.60
CA ALA A 33 -4.59 -0.13 13.41
C ALA A 33 -4.08 -1.57 13.29
N VAL A 34 -3.58 -2.13 14.39
CA VAL A 34 -3.15 -3.53 14.45
C VAL A 34 -4.35 -4.48 14.28
N SER A 35 -5.47 -4.19 14.94
CA SER A 35 -6.70 -5.00 14.78
C SER A 35 -7.19 -5.02 13.34
N LEU A 36 -7.14 -3.88 12.63
CA LEU A 36 -7.49 -3.78 11.23
C LEU A 36 -6.50 -4.55 10.35
N ALA A 37 -5.20 -4.46 10.61
CA ALA A 37 -4.18 -5.22 9.87
C ALA A 37 -4.39 -6.73 10.01
N MET A 38 -4.64 -7.22 11.23
CA MET A 38 -4.87 -8.63 11.52
C MET A 38 -6.21 -9.15 10.99
N ALA A 39 -7.09 -8.28 10.50
CA ALA A 39 -8.33 -8.68 9.85
C ALA A 39 -8.11 -9.24 8.44
N LEU A 40 -6.92 -9.05 7.84
CA LEU A 40 -6.52 -9.63 6.57
C LEU A 40 -5.80 -10.97 6.81
N PRO A 41 -6.25 -12.08 6.21
CA PRO A 41 -5.63 -13.38 6.42
C PRO A 41 -4.23 -13.45 5.78
N GLY A 42 -3.36 -14.31 6.33
CA GLY A 42 -2.00 -14.51 5.84
C GLY A 42 -1.01 -13.39 6.23
N LEU A 43 -1.40 -12.48 7.12
CA LEU A 43 -0.51 -11.49 7.73
C LEU A 43 -0.15 -11.89 9.16
N MET A 44 1.12 -11.71 9.49
CA MET A 44 1.64 -11.78 10.85
C MET A 44 2.12 -10.38 11.26
N ALA A 45 1.53 -9.79 12.30
CA ALA A 45 2.06 -8.56 12.90
C ALA A 45 3.37 -8.86 13.64
N ALA A 46 4.50 -8.58 12.99
CA ALA A 46 5.83 -8.72 13.58
C ALA A 46 6.15 -7.61 14.60
N GLY A 47 5.45 -6.48 14.50
CA GLY A 47 5.53 -5.38 15.46
C GLY A 47 4.73 -4.15 15.03
N SER A 48 4.77 -3.14 15.88
CA SER A 48 4.10 -1.87 15.62
C SER A 48 4.87 -0.69 16.20
N THR A 49 4.80 0.47 15.55
CA THR A 49 5.50 1.69 16.01
C THR A 49 4.62 2.92 15.84
N ILE A 50 4.43 3.63 16.94
CA ILE A 50 3.86 4.98 16.92
C ILE A 50 4.99 5.93 16.57
N VAL A 51 4.78 6.77 15.56
CA VAL A 51 5.76 7.73 15.06
C VAL A 51 5.23 9.15 15.25
N PRO A 52 5.62 9.84 16.34
CA PRO A 52 5.24 11.23 16.55
C PRO A 52 5.83 12.15 15.48
N LEU A 53 4.98 12.97 14.86
CA LEU A 53 5.39 13.90 13.81
C LEU A 53 4.73 15.26 14.03
N PRO A 54 5.46 16.38 13.93
CA PRO A 54 4.84 17.71 14.01
C PRO A 54 3.89 17.95 12.82
N LYS A 55 4.29 17.51 11.62
CA LYS A 55 3.53 17.58 10.36
C LYS A 55 4.08 16.56 9.36
N PRO A 56 3.29 16.07 8.39
CA PRO A 56 3.75 15.13 7.38
C PRO A 56 4.72 15.77 6.39
N ASN A 57 5.80 15.08 6.04
CA ASN A 57 6.69 15.49 4.94
C ASN A 57 6.04 15.18 3.57
N PRO A 58 5.94 16.14 2.64
CA PRO A 58 5.29 15.91 1.34
C PRO A 58 5.89 14.77 0.51
N GLY A 59 7.19 14.51 0.65
CA GLY A 59 7.91 13.52 -0.15
C GLY A 59 8.00 12.13 0.47
N HIS A 60 8.09 12.01 1.80
CA HIS A 60 8.37 10.73 2.47
C HIS A 60 7.55 10.48 3.74
N LEU A 61 6.57 11.34 4.05
CA LEU A 61 5.77 11.33 5.28
C LEU A 61 6.59 11.61 6.57
N PHE A 62 7.65 10.84 6.80
CA PHE A 62 8.55 10.94 7.94
C PHE A 62 9.79 11.80 7.66
N GLY A 63 10.48 12.22 8.72
CA GLY A 63 11.79 12.90 8.62
C GLY A 63 12.94 11.92 8.36
N LYS A 64 14.05 12.42 7.80
CA LYS A 64 15.21 11.61 7.37
C LYS A 64 15.73 10.63 8.44
N GLY A 65 15.93 11.09 9.68
CA GLY A 65 16.43 10.23 10.75
C GLY A 65 15.51 9.05 11.04
N LYS A 66 14.19 9.30 11.10
CA LYS A 66 13.19 8.26 11.32
C LYS A 66 13.09 7.30 10.13
N LEU A 67 13.28 7.78 8.91
CA LEU A 67 13.27 6.93 7.72
C LEU A 67 14.38 5.88 7.74
N GLU A 68 15.60 6.26 8.11
CA GLU A 68 16.73 5.32 8.24
C GLU A 68 16.55 4.37 9.43
N GLU A 69 16.08 4.88 10.57
CA GLU A 69 15.74 4.04 11.73
C GLU A 69 14.73 2.95 11.38
N LEU A 70 13.63 3.32 10.71
CA LEU A 70 12.62 2.37 10.26
C LEU A 70 13.16 1.39 9.22
N LYS A 71 14.06 1.84 8.33
CA LYS A 71 14.69 0.97 7.33
C LYS A 71 15.51 -0.13 8.00
N HIS A 72 16.33 0.21 8.99
CA HIS A 72 17.10 -0.77 9.76
C HIS A 72 16.17 -1.71 10.51
N LEU A 73 15.14 -1.18 11.17
CA LEU A 73 14.13 -1.97 11.85
C LEU A 73 13.46 -2.99 10.90
N PHE A 74 13.04 -2.58 9.70
CA PHE A 74 12.39 -3.48 8.75
C PHE A 74 13.34 -4.56 8.24
N HIS A 75 14.60 -4.21 8.02
CA HIS A 75 15.63 -5.16 7.63
C HIS A 75 15.89 -6.19 8.74
N ASP A 76 16.11 -5.73 9.98
CA ASP A 76 16.52 -6.59 11.10
C ASP A 76 15.40 -7.53 11.57
N HIS A 77 14.15 -7.17 11.28
CA HIS A 77 12.97 -7.99 11.61
C HIS A 77 12.41 -8.77 10.41
N ASP A 78 13.08 -8.77 9.26
CA ASP A 78 12.64 -9.42 8.01
C ASP A 78 11.21 -9.04 7.62
N ILE A 79 10.93 -7.74 7.56
CA ILE A 79 9.59 -7.21 7.25
C ILE A 79 9.37 -7.19 5.74
N GLU A 80 8.29 -7.82 5.30
CA GLU A 80 7.89 -7.94 3.89
C GLU A 80 6.80 -6.94 3.51
N LEU A 81 6.05 -6.47 4.50
CA LEU A 81 4.95 -5.52 4.34
C LEU A 81 4.96 -4.46 5.44
N VAL A 82 4.89 -3.19 5.04
CA VAL A 82 4.63 -2.07 5.96
C VAL A 82 3.19 -1.61 5.80
N ILE A 83 2.48 -1.51 6.91
CA ILE A 83 1.13 -0.96 6.97
C ILE A 83 1.21 0.42 7.61
N ILE A 84 0.70 1.45 6.95
CA ILE A 84 0.60 2.80 7.52
C ILE A 84 -0.87 3.12 7.82
N ASP A 85 -1.17 3.31 9.10
CA ASP A 85 -2.50 3.75 9.54
C ASP A 85 -2.68 5.26 9.31
N GLY A 86 -3.02 5.61 8.07
CA GLY A 86 -3.24 6.98 7.64
C GLY A 86 -3.25 7.10 6.12
N LEU A 87 -3.42 8.32 5.63
CA LEU A 87 -3.33 8.61 4.20
C LEU A 87 -1.87 8.78 3.78
N VAL A 88 -1.46 8.06 2.75
CA VAL A 88 -0.12 8.16 2.16
C VAL A 88 -0.27 8.62 0.71
N SER A 89 0.31 9.74 0.31
CA SER A 89 0.22 10.21 -1.08
C SER A 89 0.93 9.24 -2.05
N PRO A 90 0.59 9.24 -3.35
CA PRO A 90 1.27 8.39 -4.34
C PRO A 90 2.80 8.59 -4.36
N VAL A 91 3.25 9.83 -4.19
CA VAL A 91 4.68 10.17 -4.16
C VAL A 91 5.33 9.66 -2.88
N GLN A 92 4.66 9.81 -1.73
CA GLN A 92 5.14 9.27 -0.45
C GLN A 92 5.29 7.76 -0.52
N GLN A 93 4.24 7.03 -0.95
CA GLN A 93 4.26 5.57 -1.06
C GLN A 93 5.44 5.11 -1.92
N ARG A 94 5.57 5.64 -3.13
CA ARG A 94 6.66 5.29 -4.06
C ARG A 94 8.04 5.50 -3.45
N ASN A 95 8.23 6.65 -2.80
CA ASN A 95 9.52 7.00 -2.25
C ASN A 95 9.86 6.12 -1.03
N LEU A 96 8.86 5.82 -0.19
CA LEU A 96 8.99 4.94 0.97
C LEU A 96 9.32 3.50 0.54
N GLU A 97 8.54 2.92 -0.38
CA GLU A 97 8.80 1.58 -0.92
C GLU A 97 10.18 1.49 -1.58
N LYS A 98 10.58 2.54 -2.33
CA LYS A 98 11.91 2.59 -2.95
C LYS A 98 13.03 2.64 -1.91
N LEU A 99 12.83 3.36 -0.82
CA LEU A 99 13.82 3.54 0.24
C LEU A 99 13.98 2.27 1.07
N TRP A 100 12.85 1.70 1.52
CA TRP A 100 12.82 0.54 2.41
C TRP A 100 12.99 -0.78 1.68
N LYS A 101 12.67 -0.85 0.37
CA LYS A 101 12.59 -2.10 -0.41
C LYS A 101 11.54 -3.07 0.13
N VAL A 102 10.53 -2.54 0.79
CA VAL A 102 9.40 -3.27 1.37
C VAL A 102 8.11 -2.76 0.75
N LYS A 103 7.13 -3.64 0.51
CA LYS A 103 5.81 -3.25 0.00
C LYS A 103 5.08 -2.42 1.04
N LEU A 104 4.27 -1.45 0.61
CA LEU A 104 3.51 -0.60 1.51
C LEU A 104 2.01 -0.70 1.22
N LEU A 105 1.21 -0.87 2.27
CA LEU A 105 -0.23 -0.65 2.25
C LEU A 105 -0.56 0.52 3.18
N ASP A 106 -1.30 1.49 2.68
CA ASP A 106 -1.94 2.49 3.53
C ASP A 106 -3.33 2.04 3.96
N ARG A 107 -3.97 2.79 4.86
CA ARG A 107 -5.27 2.40 5.45
C ARG A 107 -6.33 2.07 4.39
N THR A 108 -6.44 2.88 3.34
CA THR A 108 -7.39 2.64 2.26
C THR A 108 -7.07 1.37 1.49
N SER A 109 -5.79 1.13 1.15
CA SER A 109 -5.38 -0.10 0.46
C SER A 109 -5.71 -1.33 1.31
N LEU A 110 -5.39 -1.29 2.60
CA LEU A 110 -5.68 -2.38 3.53
C LEU A 110 -7.18 -2.69 3.61
N ILE A 111 -8.03 -1.66 3.69
CA ILE A 111 -9.49 -1.83 3.71
C ILE A 111 -9.97 -2.51 2.42
N LEU A 112 -9.45 -2.11 1.26
CA LEU A 112 -9.80 -2.71 -0.03
C LEU A 112 -9.38 -4.19 -0.12
N GLU A 113 -8.20 -4.55 0.41
CA GLU A 113 -7.75 -5.95 0.50
C GLU A 113 -8.68 -6.78 1.40
N ILE A 114 -9.06 -6.25 2.58
CA ILE A 114 -9.98 -6.92 3.50
C ILE A 114 -11.36 -7.10 2.87
N PHE A 115 -11.86 -6.09 2.15
CA PHE A 115 -13.14 -6.21 1.45
C PHE A 115 -13.05 -7.18 0.27
N SER A 116 -11.91 -7.27 -0.40
CA SER A 116 -11.69 -8.22 -1.49
C SER A 116 -11.73 -9.65 -0.99
N ASP A 117 -11.10 -9.90 0.16
CA ASP A 117 -11.12 -11.19 0.85
C ASP A 117 -12.54 -11.61 1.29
N ARG A 118 -13.36 -10.64 1.72
CA ARG A 118 -14.70 -10.90 2.28
C ARG A 118 -15.84 -10.86 1.26
N ALA A 119 -15.61 -10.35 0.05
CA ALA A 119 -16.65 -10.19 -0.94
C ALA A 119 -17.16 -11.55 -1.43
N ALA A 120 -18.38 -11.93 -1.00
CA ALA A 120 -18.97 -13.23 -1.33
C ALA A 120 -19.99 -13.17 -2.47
N THR A 121 -20.65 -12.03 -2.68
CA THR A 121 -21.64 -11.87 -3.76
C THR A 121 -20.97 -11.33 -5.00
N ARG A 122 -21.50 -11.70 -6.18
CA ARG A 122 -20.99 -11.18 -7.46
C ARG A 122 -20.99 -9.66 -7.49
N GLU A 123 -22.07 -9.01 -7.04
CA GLU A 123 -22.15 -7.56 -6.97
C GLU A 123 -21.09 -6.96 -6.03
N GLY A 124 -20.90 -7.55 -4.85
CA GLY A 124 -19.87 -7.12 -3.90
C GLY A 124 -18.46 -7.23 -4.48
N VAL A 125 -18.14 -8.35 -5.13
CA VAL A 125 -16.83 -8.55 -5.80
C VAL A 125 -16.60 -7.47 -6.85
N LEU A 126 -17.60 -7.20 -7.70
CA LEU A 126 -17.49 -6.17 -8.75
C LEU A 126 -17.25 -4.77 -8.16
N GLN A 127 -17.98 -4.39 -7.12
CA GLN A 127 -17.83 -3.06 -6.49
C GLN A 127 -16.45 -2.90 -5.84
N VAL A 128 -15.98 -3.93 -5.15
CA VAL A 128 -14.66 -3.90 -4.50
C VAL A 128 -13.55 -3.86 -5.55
N GLU A 129 -13.64 -4.67 -6.61
CA GLU A 129 -12.65 -4.64 -7.71
C GLU A 129 -12.63 -3.26 -8.40
N MET A 130 -13.80 -2.68 -8.66
CA MET A 130 -13.89 -1.33 -9.22
C MET A 130 -13.27 -0.27 -8.30
N ALA A 131 -13.49 -0.38 -6.98
CA ALA A 131 -12.89 0.52 -6.00
C ALA A 131 -11.37 0.36 -5.96
N ALA A 132 -10.86 -0.88 -5.95
CA ALA A 132 -9.44 -1.18 -5.98
C ALA A 132 -8.75 -0.61 -7.23
N LEU A 133 -9.32 -0.84 -8.41
CA LEU A 133 -8.82 -0.30 -9.67
C LEU A 133 -8.84 1.24 -9.70
N SER A 134 -9.94 1.84 -9.24
CA SER A 134 -10.06 3.31 -9.16
C SER A 134 -9.00 3.90 -8.25
N TYR A 135 -8.73 3.26 -7.12
CA TYR A 135 -7.71 3.68 -6.19
C TYR A 135 -6.30 3.52 -6.77
N GLN A 136 -5.99 2.35 -7.35
CA GLN A 136 -4.72 2.07 -8.02
C GLN A 136 -4.43 3.08 -9.14
N ARG A 137 -5.44 3.46 -9.91
CA ARG A 137 -5.33 4.47 -10.98
C ARG A 137 -4.76 5.80 -10.50
N THR A 138 -5.16 6.26 -9.32
CA THR A 138 -4.68 7.53 -8.75
C THR A 138 -3.22 7.45 -8.26
N ARG A 139 -2.70 6.23 -8.13
CA ARG A 139 -1.36 5.93 -7.60
C ARG A 139 -0.35 5.52 -8.66
N LEU A 140 -0.72 5.57 -9.94
CA LEU A 140 0.22 5.38 -11.04
C LEU A 140 1.25 6.51 -11.03
N VAL A 141 2.51 6.16 -10.81
CA VAL A 141 3.65 7.08 -10.72
C VAL A 141 4.78 6.60 -11.62
N ARG A 142 5.61 7.53 -12.12
CA ARG A 142 6.68 7.32 -13.12
C ARG A 142 7.72 6.22 -12.81
N ALA A 143 7.72 5.61 -11.63
CA ALA A 143 8.79 4.72 -11.18
C ALA A 143 8.36 3.27 -10.91
N TRP A 144 7.31 2.76 -11.57
CA TRP A 144 6.91 1.35 -11.46
C TRP A 144 7.92 0.42 -12.15
N THR A 145 9.07 0.19 -11.50
CA THR A 145 10.23 -0.59 -12.03
C THR A 145 10.38 -1.97 -11.38
N HIS A 146 9.39 -2.43 -10.60
CA HIS A 146 9.46 -3.76 -9.96
C HIS A 146 8.74 -4.87 -10.72
N LEU A 147 7.80 -4.55 -11.62
CA LEU A 147 7.18 -5.56 -12.49
C LEU A 147 8.09 -5.98 -13.66
N GLU A 148 9.10 -5.18 -14.01
CA GLU A 148 10.01 -5.46 -15.13
C GLU A 148 11.00 -6.59 -14.84
N ARG A 149 11.31 -6.88 -13.56
CA ARG A 149 12.36 -7.87 -13.21
C ARG A 149 11.88 -9.31 -13.08
N GLN A 150 10.58 -9.56 -12.90
CA GLN A 150 10.07 -10.94 -12.83
C GLN A 150 9.63 -11.53 -14.18
N ARG A 151 9.52 -10.71 -15.25
CA ARG A 151 8.99 -11.18 -16.54
C ARG A 151 9.94 -11.15 -17.73
N GLY A 152 11.22 -10.84 -17.52
CA GLY A 152 12.26 -11.01 -18.54
C GLY A 152 12.02 -10.17 -19.79
N GLY A 153 12.65 -8.98 -19.84
CA GLY A 153 13.02 -8.31 -21.08
C GLY A 153 12.00 -8.35 -22.21
N LEU A 154 10.89 -7.62 -22.06
CA LEU A 154 10.09 -7.17 -23.20
C LEU A 154 10.12 -5.65 -23.14
N GLY A 155 10.79 -5.01 -24.10
CA GLY A 155 10.60 -3.59 -24.32
C GLY A 155 9.11 -3.36 -24.59
N PHE A 156 8.41 -2.77 -23.63
CA PHE A 156 6.98 -2.54 -23.74
C PHE A 156 6.75 -1.29 -24.58
N VAL A 157 6.39 -1.55 -25.83
CA VAL A 157 5.99 -0.57 -26.83
C VAL A 157 4.66 0.03 -26.38
N GLY A 158 4.71 1.14 -25.65
CA GLY A 158 3.72 2.19 -25.86
C GLY A 158 3.72 2.53 -27.36
N GLY A 159 2.54 2.74 -27.96
CA GLY A 159 2.49 3.20 -29.35
C GLY A 159 3.40 4.43 -29.54
N PRO A 160 3.88 4.72 -30.75
CA PRO A 160 4.82 5.83 -30.97
C PRO A 160 4.29 7.14 -30.35
N GLY A 161 4.86 7.54 -29.21
CA GLY A 161 4.50 8.76 -28.46
C GLY A 161 3.77 8.56 -27.12
N GLU A 162 3.32 7.36 -26.77
CA GLU A 162 2.63 7.10 -25.49
C GLU A 162 3.60 6.74 -24.36
N THR A 163 3.42 7.36 -23.19
CA THR A 163 4.17 7.00 -21.98
C THR A 163 3.59 5.75 -21.31
N GLN A 164 4.44 4.95 -20.63
CA GLN A 164 4.01 3.75 -19.92
C GLN A 164 2.84 4.00 -18.94
N ILE A 165 2.86 5.14 -18.24
CA ILE A 165 1.78 5.51 -17.29
C ILE A 165 0.45 5.73 -18.01
N GLU A 166 0.47 6.31 -19.20
CA GLU A 166 -0.75 6.50 -20.01
C GLU A 166 -1.30 5.16 -20.47
N ALA A 167 -0.43 4.23 -20.87
CA ALA A 167 -0.82 2.88 -21.24
C ALA A 167 -1.44 2.11 -20.05
N ASP A 168 -0.79 2.15 -18.88
CA ASP A 168 -1.29 1.52 -17.65
C ASP A 168 -2.64 2.13 -17.20
N ARG A 169 -2.74 3.46 -17.27
CA ARG A 169 -3.98 4.17 -16.95
C ARG A 169 -5.11 3.80 -17.90
N ARG A 170 -4.84 3.67 -19.19
CA ARG A 170 -5.82 3.23 -20.18
C ARG A 170 -6.26 1.79 -19.92
N ALA A 171 -5.34 0.89 -19.58
CA ALA A 171 -5.67 -0.49 -19.26
C ALA A 171 -6.64 -0.57 -18.05
N ILE A 172 -6.37 0.21 -17.00
CA ILE A 172 -7.28 0.32 -15.85
C ILE A 172 -8.64 0.91 -16.27
N ASP A 173 -8.66 1.97 -17.07
CA ASP A 173 -9.90 2.60 -17.53
C ASP A 173 -10.78 1.63 -18.37
N LEU A 174 -10.16 0.83 -19.24
CA LEU A 174 -10.86 -0.21 -20.01
C LEU A 174 -11.44 -1.29 -19.12
N GLN A 175 -10.68 -1.75 -18.12
CA GLN A 175 -11.17 -2.75 -17.16
C GLN A 175 -12.34 -2.20 -16.32
N LEU A 176 -12.26 -0.95 -15.87
CA LEU A 176 -13.36 -0.28 -15.15
C LEU A 176 -14.64 -0.20 -16.00
N VAL A 177 -14.53 0.13 -17.30
CA VAL A 177 -15.68 0.14 -18.21
C VAL A 177 -16.26 -1.25 -18.38
N ARG A 178 -15.43 -2.29 -18.45
CA ARG A 178 -15.87 -3.68 -18.54
C ARG A 178 -16.62 -4.12 -17.29
N LEU A 179 -16.10 -3.82 -16.10
CA LEU A 179 -16.72 -4.20 -14.82
C LEU A 179 -18.08 -3.52 -14.63
N ARG A 180 -18.20 -2.24 -15.01
CA ARG A 180 -19.48 -1.49 -14.95
C ARG A 180 -20.62 -2.06 -15.80
N ARG A 181 -20.29 -2.90 -16.79
CA ARG A 181 -21.28 -3.52 -17.70
C ARG A 181 -21.75 -4.90 -17.23
N GLN A 182 -21.15 -5.45 -16.17
CA GLN A 182 -21.46 -6.78 -15.62
C GLN A 182 -22.49 -6.71 -14.50
#